data_AF-A0A819NAD5-F1
#
_entry.id   AF-A0A819NAD5-F1
#
_cell.length_a   1.000
_cell.length_b   1.000
_cell.length_c   1.000
_cell.angle_alpha   90.00
_cell.angle_beta   90.00
_cell.angle_gamma   90.00
#
_symmetry.space_group_name_H-M   'P 1'
#
loop_
_entity.id
_entity.type
_entity.pdbx_description
1 polymer ?
#
loop_
_entity_poly.entity_id
_entity_poly.type
_entity_poly.pdbx_seq_one_letter_code
_entity_poly.pdbx_strand_id
1 'polypeptide(L)'
;CHGVPVKYEINRTFDIKGPEDVAKMGIATYNNLCRRIVMRYAQEWEDVVDRMGRWIDFRRDYKRMYPWFMESVWFVFKQLYEKGFVYQGFKVMPYSMGCCTPLSNFDAGQNYKDTDDPVVWVSSPLTDDPTVKLVACTTTPWTLPSNLALCVNPNSIYVKILGLFI
;
A
#
# COMPACT_ATOMS: atom_id res chain seq x y z
N CYS A 1 -10.51 15.04 0.45
CA CYS A 1 -10.99 15.32 -0.93
C CYS A 1 -10.68 14.18 -1.88
N HIS A 2 -9.40 13.87 -2.12
CA HIS A 2 -8.98 12.72 -2.94
C HIS A 2 -8.25 11.68 -2.08
N GLY A 3 -7.95 10.53 -2.70
CA GLY A 3 -7.02 9.55 -2.15
C GLY A 3 -7.68 8.41 -1.39
N VAL A 4 -6.84 7.56 -0.82
CA VAL A 4 -7.21 6.31 -0.16
C VAL A 4 -8.17 6.49 1.03
N PRO A 5 -8.03 7.50 1.91
CA PRO A 5 -8.90 7.62 3.08
C PRO A 5 -10.39 7.78 2.74
N VAL A 6 -10.72 8.65 1.79
CA VAL A 6 -12.11 8.88 1.37
C VAL A 6 -12.68 7.64 0.67
N LYS A 7 -11.87 7.01 -0.19
CA LYS A 7 -12.26 5.78 -0.90
C LYS A 7 -12.52 4.63 0.07
N TYR A 8 -11.67 4.49 1.10
CA TYR A 8 -11.81 3.45 2.11
C TYR A 8 -13.14 3.56 2.88
N GLU A 9 -13.54 4.77 3.25
CA GLU A 9 -14.81 5.01 3.94
C GLU A 9 -16.02 4.67 3.06
N ILE A 10 -15.99 5.07 1.79
CA ILE A 10 -17.03 4.68 0.82
C ILE A 10 -17.04 3.17 0.62
N ASN A 11 -15.87 2.53 0.49
CA ASN A 11 -15.80 1.09 0.31
C ASN A 11 -16.42 0.35 1.49
N ARG A 12 -16.14 0.80 2.72
CA ARG A 12 -16.75 0.24 3.93
C ARG A 12 -18.26 0.47 4.00
N THR A 13 -18.73 1.64 3.57
CA THR A 13 -20.18 1.98 3.61
C THR A 13 -21.00 1.16 2.60
N PHE A 14 -20.40 0.81 1.46
CA PHE A 14 -21.08 0.11 0.35
C PHE A 14 -20.60 -1.34 0.15
N ASP A 15 -19.86 -1.91 1.13
CA ASP A 15 -19.23 -3.24 1.07
C ASP A 15 -18.48 -3.54 -0.24
N ILE A 16 -17.73 -2.55 -0.74
CA ILE A 16 -16.95 -2.66 -1.97
C ILE A 16 -15.64 -3.37 -1.64
N LYS A 17 -15.43 -4.56 -2.22
CA LYS A 17 -14.27 -5.41 -1.92
C LYS A 17 -13.12 -5.24 -2.91
N GLY A 18 -13.42 -4.73 -4.10
CA GLY A 18 -12.41 -4.59 -5.13
C GLY A 18 -12.82 -3.69 -6.30
N PRO A 19 -11.91 -3.54 -7.28
CA PRO A 19 -12.13 -2.69 -8.45
C PRO A 19 -13.30 -3.17 -9.32
N GLU A 20 -13.59 -4.47 -9.33
CA GLU A 20 -14.73 -5.04 -10.07
C GLU A 20 -16.07 -4.50 -9.55
N ASP A 21 -16.22 -4.35 -8.24
CA ASP A 21 -17.46 -3.84 -7.65
C ASP A 21 -17.64 -2.33 -7.92
N VAL A 22 -16.53 -1.59 -7.96
CA VAL A 22 -16.53 -0.19 -8.42
C VAL A 22 -16.95 -0.10 -9.89
N ALA A 23 -16.47 -1.02 -10.73
CA ALA A 23 -16.85 -1.08 -12.14
C ALA A 23 -18.35 -1.40 -12.31
N LYS A 24 -18.89 -2.33 -11.51
CA LYS A 24 -20.34 -2.65 -11.49
C LYS A 24 -21.20 -1.45 -11.05
N MET A 25 -20.75 -0.70 -10.05
CA MET A 25 -21.44 0.52 -9.57
C MET A 25 -21.36 1.68 -10.57
N GLY A 26 -20.29 1.71 -11.37
CA GLY A 26 -19.96 2.80 -12.27
C GLY A 26 -19.08 3.86 -11.61
N ILE A 27 -17.98 4.20 -12.29
CA ILE A 27 -16.96 5.13 -11.79
C ILE A 27 -17.54 6.51 -11.49
N ALA A 28 -18.46 7.00 -12.32
CA ALA A 28 -19.10 8.30 -12.11
C ALA A 28 -19.92 8.33 -10.81
N THR A 29 -20.72 7.29 -10.57
CA THR A 29 -21.52 7.13 -9.36
C THR A 29 -20.62 7.07 -8.13
N TYR A 30 -19.57 6.24 -8.17
CA TYR A 30 -18.61 6.10 -7.09
C TYR A 30 -17.90 7.42 -6.76
N ASN A 31 -17.45 8.16 -7.77
CA ASN A 31 -16.80 9.46 -7.58
C ASN A 31 -17.77 10.51 -7.01
N ASN A 32 -19.04 10.49 -7.40
CA ASN A 32 -20.06 11.37 -6.84
C ASN A 32 -20.34 11.06 -5.36
N LEU A 33 -20.34 9.78 -4.98
CA LEU A 33 -20.43 9.37 -3.57
C LEU A 33 -19.22 9.88 -2.76
N CYS A 34 -18.01 9.71 -3.31
CA CYS A 34 -16.77 10.23 -2.70
C CYS A 34 -16.80 11.77 -2.56
N ARG A 35 -17.34 12.49 -3.55
CA ARG A 35 -17.49 13.95 -3.47
C ARG A 35 -18.50 14.34 -2.39
N ARG A 36 -19.64 13.66 -2.32
CA ARG A 36 -20.71 13.94 -1.35
C ARG A 36 -20.22 13.78 0.09
N ILE A 37 -19.50 12.70 0.40
CA ILE A 37 -19.00 12.46 1.76
C ILE A 37 -17.97 13.51 2.19
N VAL A 38 -17.12 13.96 1.28
CA VAL A 38 -16.15 15.02 1.55
C VAL A 38 -16.84 16.35 1.83
N MET A 39 -17.86 16.70 1.05
CA MET A 39 -18.60 17.96 1.26
C MET A 39 -19.40 17.93 2.56
N ARG A 40 -19.98 16.78 2.93
CA ARG A 40 -20.64 16.59 4.23
C ARG A 40 -19.69 16.88 5.38
N TYR A 41 -18.52 16.23 5.41
CA TYR A 41 -17.54 16.46 6.48
C TYR A 41 -16.98 17.87 6.47
N ALA A 42 -16.80 18.50 5.30
CA ALA A 42 -16.36 19.89 5.24
C ALA A 42 -17.37 20.84 5.92
N GLN A 43 -18.67 20.62 5.71
CA GLN A 43 -19.73 21.41 6.34
C GLN A 43 -19.81 21.17 7.86
N GLU A 44 -19.75 19.91 8.30
CA GLU A 44 -19.73 19.59 9.74
C GLU A 44 -18.51 20.22 10.46
N TRP A 45 -17.36 20.31 9.78
CA TRP A 45 -16.17 20.96 10.32
C TRP A 45 -16.29 22.48 10.42
N GLU A 46 -17.01 23.13 9.52
CA GLU A 46 -17.26 24.58 9.58
C GLU A 46 -17.97 24.96 10.89
N ASP A 47 -19.04 24.23 11.23
CA ASP A 47 -19.79 24.43 12.49
C ASP A 47 -18.91 24.26 13.74
N VAL A 48 -18.02 23.27 13.74
CA VAL A 48 -17.14 22.98 14.88
C VAL A 48 -16.05 24.04 15.03
N VAL A 49 -15.45 24.47 13.93
CA VAL A 49 -14.35 25.46 13.92
C VAL A 49 -14.85 26.84 14.32
N ASP A 50 -16.05 27.22 13.87
CA ASP A 50 -16.69 28.48 14.27
C ASP A 50 -16.98 28.50 15.78
N ARG A 51 -17.54 27.39 16.31
CA ARG A 51 -17.76 27.22 17.76
C ARG A 51 -16.47 27.24 18.60
N MET A 52 -15.36 26.78 18.03
CA MET A 52 -14.04 26.82 18.67
C MET A 52 -13.44 28.25 18.67
N GLY A 53 -14.01 29.18 17.90
CA GLY A 53 -13.52 30.55 17.78
C GLY A 53 -12.29 30.69 16.88
N ARG A 54 -12.01 29.71 16.02
CA ARG A 54 -10.90 29.79 15.06
C ARG A 54 -11.35 30.54 13.81
N TRP A 55 -10.85 31.76 13.64
CA TRP A 55 -11.19 32.60 12.48
C TRP A 55 -10.41 32.16 11.24
N ILE A 56 -11.13 31.56 10.30
CA ILE A 56 -10.62 31.12 8.99
C ILE A 56 -11.70 31.30 7.93
N ASP A 57 -11.31 31.55 6.68
CA ASP A 57 -12.26 31.75 5.57
C ASP A 57 -12.71 30.40 4.99
N PHE A 58 -13.97 30.04 5.22
CA PHE A 58 -14.63 28.88 4.63
C PHE A 58 -15.25 29.16 3.25
N ARG A 59 -15.43 30.43 2.88
CA ARG A 59 -16.06 30.83 1.61
C ARG A 59 -15.07 30.82 0.46
N ARG A 60 -13.81 31.21 0.70
CA ARG A 60 -12.71 31.18 -0.29
C ARG A 60 -11.74 30.05 0.02
N ASP A 61 -12.28 28.86 0.22
CA ASP A 61 -11.48 27.70 0.52
C ASP A 61 -10.74 27.16 -0.72
N TYR A 62 -9.76 26.29 -0.48
CA TYR A 62 -9.15 25.50 -1.54
C TYR A 62 -9.44 24.01 -1.29
N LYS A 63 -10.07 23.36 -2.26
CA LYS A 63 -10.25 21.92 -2.27
C LYS A 63 -9.42 21.32 -3.40
N ARG A 64 -8.70 20.24 -3.08
CA ARG A 64 -7.89 19.50 -4.07
C ARG A 64 -8.71 18.91 -5.24
N MET A 65 -10.05 18.90 -5.11
CA MET A 65 -10.98 18.46 -6.16
C MET A 65 -11.41 19.56 -7.12
N TYR A 66 -11.04 20.81 -6.88
CA TYR A 66 -11.38 21.91 -7.77
C TYR A 66 -10.55 21.84 -9.05
N PRO A 67 -11.13 22.14 -10.23
CA PRO A 67 -10.43 22.03 -11.51
C PRO A 67 -9.13 22.82 -11.57
N TRP A 68 -9.11 24.06 -11.08
CA TRP A 68 -7.90 24.91 -11.09
C TRP A 68 -6.76 24.36 -10.23
N PHE A 69 -7.10 23.68 -9.12
CA PHE A 69 -6.09 23.02 -8.28
C PHE A 69 -5.51 21.80 -9.00
N MET A 70 -6.36 21.00 -9.66
CA MET A 70 -5.92 19.84 -10.44
C MET A 70 -5.06 20.24 -11.64
N GLU A 71 -5.42 21.33 -12.32
CA GLU A 71 -4.63 21.90 -13.41
C GLU A 71 -3.24 22.34 -12.94
N SER A 72 -3.15 22.98 -11.77
CA SER A 72 -1.87 23.33 -11.15
C SER A 72 -1.00 22.10 -10.87
N VAL A 73 -1.60 21.00 -10.41
CA VAL A 73 -0.90 19.72 -10.19
C VAL A 73 -0.41 19.12 -11.51
N TRP A 74 -1.23 19.18 -12.57
CA TRP A 74 -0.83 18.71 -13.91
C TRP A 74 0.33 19.52 -14.48
N PHE A 75 0.32 20.84 -14.29
CA PHE A 75 1.43 21.71 -14.67
C PHE A 75 2.73 21.30 -13.98
N VAL A 76 2.71 21.11 -12.65
CA VAL A 76 3.88 20.67 -11.88
C VAL A 76 4.37 19.29 -12.34
N PHE A 77 3.45 18.35 -12.55
CA PHE A 77 3.81 17.01 -13.03
C PHE A 77 4.46 17.06 -14.42
N LYS A 78 3.92 17.88 -15.34
CA LYS A 78 4.51 18.10 -16.66
C LYS A 78 5.93 18.66 -16.56
N GLN A 79 6.17 19.64 -15.68
CA GLN A 79 7.51 20.20 -15.46
C GLN A 79 8.50 19.15 -14.94
N LEU A 80 8.08 18.24 -14.06
CA LEU A 80 8.93 17.14 -13.59
C LEU A 80 9.23 16.13 -14.70
N TYR A 81 8.23 15.84 -15.54
CA TYR A 81 8.38 14.96 -16.68
C TYR A 81 9.35 15.52 -17.73
N GLU A 82 9.20 16.80 -18.11
CA GLU A 82 10.07 17.49 -19.07
C GLU A 82 11.53 17.56 -18.58
N LYS A 83 11.76 17.57 -17.26
CA LYS A 83 13.09 17.52 -16.65
C LYS A 83 13.68 16.11 -16.52
N GLY A 84 12.95 15.06 -16.92
CA GLY A 84 13.40 13.68 -16.84
C GLY A 84 13.36 13.07 -15.43
N PHE A 85 12.63 13.67 -14.48
CA PHE A 85 12.49 13.14 -13.11
C PHE A 85 11.36 12.10 -12.94
N VAL A 86 10.59 11.86 -14.01
CA VAL A 86 9.47 10.91 -14.00
C VAL A 86 9.79 9.76 -14.94
N TYR A 87 9.65 8.54 -14.43
CA TYR A 87 9.84 7.32 -15.21
C TYR A 87 8.81 6.26 -14.81
N GLN A 88 8.59 5.29 -15.69
CA GLN A 88 7.79 4.11 -15.42
C GLN A 88 8.72 2.89 -15.33
N GLY A 89 8.54 2.04 -14.33
CA GLY A 89 9.33 0.83 -14.16
C GLY A 89 8.61 -0.25 -13.36
N PHE A 90 9.07 -1.48 -13.50
CA PHE A 90 8.59 -2.63 -12.72
C PHE A 90 9.51 -2.83 -11.53
N LYS A 91 8.96 -2.71 -10.33
CA LYS A 91 9.71 -2.80 -9.07
C LYS A 91 8.88 -3.49 -8.00
N VAL A 92 9.55 -4.18 -7.08
CA VAL A 92 8.93 -4.66 -5.83
C VAL A 92 8.59 -3.43 -4.99
N MET A 93 7.31 -3.28 -4.64
CA MET A 93 6.77 -2.15 -3.90
C MET A 93 5.83 -2.65 -2.79
N PRO A 94 5.70 -1.94 -1.67
CA PRO A 94 4.67 -2.22 -0.69
C PRO A 94 3.29 -2.15 -1.35
N TYR A 95 2.45 -3.16 -1.13
CA TYR A 95 1.15 -3.28 -1.79
C TYR A 95 0.04 -3.49 -0.76
N SER A 96 -1.01 -2.67 -0.84
CA SER A 96 -2.19 -2.83 0.01
C SER A 96 -3.24 -3.69 -0.70
N MET A 97 -3.49 -4.89 -0.17
CA MET A 97 -4.55 -5.77 -0.69
C MET A 97 -5.94 -5.15 -0.53
N GLY A 98 -6.22 -4.49 0.61
CA GLY A 98 -7.52 -3.89 0.87
C GLY A 98 -7.85 -2.67 0.00
N CYS A 99 -6.84 -1.97 -0.50
CA CYS A 99 -7.02 -0.84 -1.43
C CYS A 99 -6.67 -1.20 -2.89
N CYS A 100 -6.23 -2.43 -3.14
CA CYS A 100 -5.75 -2.93 -4.42
C CYS A 100 -4.77 -1.98 -5.14
N THR A 101 -3.81 -1.40 -4.41
CA THR A 101 -2.91 -0.37 -4.95
C THR A 101 -1.53 -0.38 -4.27
N PRO A 102 -0.43 -0.07 -4.98
CA PRO A 102 0.87 0.12 -4.36
C PRO A 102 0.89 1.37 -3.47
N LEU A 103 1.70 1.32 -2.42
CA LEU A 103 1.89 2.41 -1.46
C LEU A 103 3.29 3.02 -1.60
N SER A 104 3.41 4.28 -1.17
CA SER A 104 4.72 4.92 -1.03
C SER A 104 5.47 4.34 0.16
N ASN A 105 6.80 4.52 0.18
CA ASN A 105 7.63 4.09 1.33
C ASN A 105 7.18 4.77 2.64
N PHE A 106 6.80 6.05 2.57
CA PHE A 106 6.35 6.80 3.73
C PHE A 106 5.01 6.26 4.26
N ASP A 107 4.08 5.90 3.38
CA ASP A 107 2.79 5.33 3.81
C ASP A 107 2.95 3.95 4.46
N ALA A 108 3.86 3.13 3.94
CA ALA A 108 4.14 1.80 4.49
C ALA A 108 4.67 1.84 5.92
N GLY A 109 5.44 2.89 6.27
CA GLY A 109 6.01 3.07 7.61
C GLY A 109 5.05 3.65 8.65
N GLN A 110 3.89 4.20 8.26
CA GLN A 110 3.03 4.95 9.18
C GLN A 110 2.20 4.09 10.14
N ASN A 111 2.03 2.79 9.88
CA ASN A 111 1.08 1.94 10.60
C ASN A 111 1.68 0.56 10.91
N TYR A 112 2.90 0.55 11.45
CA TYR A 112 3.53 -0.69 11.91
C TYR A 112 2.77 -1.27 13.10
N LYS A 113 2.59 -2.58 13.11
CA LYS A 113 1.87 -3.32 14.16
C LYS A 113 2.60 -4.61 14.44
N ASP A 114 2.67 -4.96 15.72
CA ASP A 114 3.10 -6.28 16.13
C ASP A 114 2.00 -7.29 15.80
N THR A 115 2.38 -8.39 15.17
CA THR A 115 1.50 -9.49 14.79
C THR A 115 2.22 -10.80 15.01
N ASP A 116 1.47 -11.85 15.32
CA ASP A 116 2.01 -13.20 15.45
C ASP A 116 2.07 -13.84 14.06
N ASP A 117 3.29 -14.03 13.55
CA ASP A 117 3.56 -14.71 12.28
C ASP A 117 4.15 -16.11 12.53
N PRO A 118 3.84 -17.10 11.66
CA PRO A 118 4.42 -18.43 11.77
C PRO A 118 5.91 -18.39 11.41
N VAL A 119 6.76 -18.97 12.26
CA VAL A 119 8.17 -19.23 11.92
C VAL A 119 8.28 -20.68 11.46
N VAL A 120 8.62 -20.89 10.19
CA VAL A 120 8.78 -22.23 9.63
C VAL A 120 10.22 -22.49 9.21
N TRP A 121 10.69 -23.70 9.49
CA TRP A 121 11.98 -24.20 9.03
C TRP A 121 11.75 -25.12 7.83
N VAL A 122 12.41 -24.80 6.71
CA VAL A 122 12.27 -25.53 5.45
C VAL A 122 13.61 -26.16 5.10
N SER A 123 13.57 -27.44 4.73
CA SER A 123 14.74 -28.16 4.26
C SER A 123 14.75 -28.23 2.73
N SER A 124 15.90 -28.01 2.12
CA SER A 124 16.14 -28.11 0.67
C SER A 124 17.30 -29.07 0.43
N PRO A 125 17.06 -30.29 -0.07
CA PRO A 125 18.12 -31.27 -0.34
C PRO A 125 19.04 -30.78 -1.46
N LEU A 126 20.32 -31.11 -1.37
CA LEU A 126 21.25 -30.89 -2.48
C LEU A 126 20.94 -31.83 -3.64
N THR A 127 21.16 -31.35 -4.86
CA THR A 127 20.98 -32.15 -6.07
C THR A 127 22.02 -33.26 -6.18
N ASP A 128 23.27 -32.98 -5.79
CA ASP A 128 24.39 -33.93 -5.90
C ASP A 128 24.42 -34.95 -4.75
N ASP A 129 24.02 -34.53 -3.54
CA ASP A 129 23.97 -35.38 -2.35
C ASP A 129 22.66 -35.13 -1.57
N PRO A 130 21.58 -35.89 -1.87
CA PRO A 130 20.29 -35.74 -1.19
C PRO A 130 20.32 -36.04 0.32
N THR A 131 21.40 -36.63 0.84
CA THR A 131 21.56 -36.84 2.29
C THR A 131 21.87 -35.53 3.01
N VAL A 132 22.37 -34.53 2.29
CA VAL A 132 22.63 -33.18 2.80
C VAL A 132 21.47 -32.28 2.44
N LYS A 133 20.89 -31.62 3.45
CA LYS A 133 19.83 -30.65 3.28
C LYS A 133 20.27 -29.31 3.83
N LEU A 134 20.06 -28.26 3.03
CA LEU A 134 20.15 -26.88 3.50
C LEU A 134 18.89 -26.55 4.28
N VAL A 135 19.04 -25.85 5.40
CA VAL A 135 17.93 -25.49 6.28
C VAL A 135 17.82 -23.96 6.33
N ALA A 136 16.64 -23.44 6.05
CA ALA A 136 16.34 -22.01 6.08
C ALA A 136 15.06 -21.74 6.90
N CYS A 137 15.04 -20.63 7.63
CA CYS A 137 13.84 -20.15 8.32
C CYS A 137 13.16 -19.04 7.52
N THR A 138 11.83 -19.03 7.53
CA THR A 138 11.04 -17.91 6.99
C THR A 138 9.82 -17.64 7.86
N THR A 139 9.42 -16.37 7.93
CA THR A 139 8.15 -15.94 8.54
C THR A 139 7.00 -15.85 7.52
N THR A 140 7.32 -15.96 6.23
CA THR A 140 6.37 -15.77 5.12
C THR A 140 6.23 -17.03 4.26
N PRO A 141 5.59 -18.12 4.75
CA PRO A 141 5.52 -19.39 4.03
C PRO A 141 4.87 -19.29 2.64
N TRP A 142 3.98 -18.33 2.42
CA TRP A 142 3.33 -18.11 1.11
C TRP A 142 4.29 -17.68 -0.01
N THR A 143 5.53 -17.28 0.31
CA THR A 143 6.55 -16.94 -0.71
C THR A 143 7.39 -18.15 -1.14
N LEU A 144 7.24 -19.31 -0.49
CA LEU A 144 8.00 -20.52 -0.81
C LEU A 144 7.75 -21.06 -2.22
N PRO A 145 6.52 -21.05 -2.78
CA PRO A 145 6.29 -21.52 -4.15
C PRO A 145 7.04 -20.71 -5.21
N SER A 146 7.38 -19.46 -4.92
CA SER A 146 8.16 -18.58 -5.79
C SER A 146 9.66 -18.56 -5.47
N ASN A 147 10.14 -19.51 -4.65
CA ASN A 147 11.56 -19.58 -4.31
C ASN A 147 12.41 -19.93 -5.54
N LEU A 148 13.47 -19.17 -5.79
CA LEU A 148 14.37 -19.37 -6.93
C LEU A 148 15.80 -19.73 -6.52
N ALA A 149 16.23 -19.33 -5.32
CA ALA A 149 17.60 -19.53 -4.85
C ALA A 149 17.68 -19.45 -3.33
N LEU A 150 18.71 -20.10 -2.77
CA LEU A 150 19.11 -19.91 -1.38
C LEU A 150 20.38 -19.05 -1.35
N CYS A 151 20.32 -17.95 -0.60
CA CYS A 151 21.45 -17.04 -0.43
C CYS A 151 22.20 -17.37 0.86
N VAL A 152 23.52 -17.50 0.75
CA VAL A 152 24.43 -17.69 1.88
C VAL A 152 25.44 -16.54 1.93
N ASN A 153 25.91 -16.21 3.14
CA ASN A 153 26.96 -15.22 3.32
C ASN A 153 28.32 -15.88 3.03
N PRO A 154 29.10 -15.39 2.04
CA PRO A 154 30.38 -16.00 1.67
C PRO A 154 31.43 -15.97 2.78
N ASN A 155 31.30 -15.07 3.77
CA ASN A 155 32.25 -14.92 4.87
C ASN A 155 31.85 -15.72 6.13
N SER A 156 30.70 -16.39 6.11
CA SER A 156 30.23 -17.19 7.25
C SER A 156 30.74 -18.62 7.18
N ILE A 157 31.09 -19.20 8.33
CA ILE A 157 31.44 -20.62 8.45
C ILE A 157 30.16 -21.43 8.64
N TYR A 158 29.87 -22.32 7.69
CA TYR A 158 28.74 -23.24 7.75
C TYR A 158 29.19 -24.62 8.22
N VAL A 159 28.41 -25.25 9.10
CA VAL A 159 28.72 -26.57 9.66
C VAL A 159 27.74 -27.62 9.13
N LYS A 160 28.27 -28.76 8.67
CA LYS A 160 27.48 -29.95 8.34
C LYS A 160 27.27 -30.74 9.63
N ILE A 161 26.02 -30.84 10.08
CA ILE A 161 25.66 -31.63 11.26
C ILE A 161 25.43 -33.08 10.81
N LEU A 162 26.16 -34.01 11.41
CA LEU A 162 26.03 -35.46 11.17
C LEU A 162 25.11 -36.03 12.26
N GLY A 163 23.79 -35.94 12.07
CA GLY A 163 22.83 -36.43 13.06
C GLY A 163 21.40 -36.50 12.54
N LEU A 164 20.74 -37.61 12.86
CA LEU A 164 19.33 -37.91 12.55
C LEU A 164 18.44 -37.10 13.52
N PHE A 165 18.07 -35.87 13.16
CA PHE A 165 17.02 -35.17 13.88
C PHE A 165 16.04 -34.53 12.89
N ILE A 166 14.79 -34.98 13.05
CA ILE A 166 13.54 -34.71 12.31
C ILE A 166 13.28 -35.69 11.17
#